data_AF-A0A8H5M9L4-F1
#
_entry.id   AF-A0A8H5M9L4-F1
#
_cell.length_a   1.000
_cell.length_b   1.000
_cell.length_c   1.000
_cell.angle_alpha   90.00
_cell.angle_beta   90.00
_cell.angle_gamma   90.00
#
_symmetry.space_group_name_H-M   'P 1'
#
loop_
_entity.id
_entity.type
_entity.pdbx_description
1 polymer ?
#
loop_
_entity_poly.entity_id
_entity_poly.type
_entity_poly.pdbx_seq_one_letter_code
_entity_poly.pdbx_strand_id
1 'polypeptide(L)'
;MASLLRRPLKFRIILIPLVLVTIALLHFIISNQYQIKNAFSYATRPLWDAADGPTEVIPHYYAEGMHMDSHACQLHGWKERAGKVKIKIFDAVLMSSELDLLEIRMNELDSVVDNFFIIESNTTFTGLPKETYFAKNRERFFKFKEKIVYNFLPGYPLRPGQSAWDVEAATRDAMTLLLRNYIRALPSGTASLVIMSDIDEIPSKHSIDLLRACEYGESIHLQLRNFLYS
;
A
#
# COMPACT_ATOMS: atom_id res chain seq x y z
N MET A 1 -26.05 58.51 13.77
CA MET A 1 -24.92 57.68 13.27
C MET A 1 -23.66 58.52 13.05
N ALA A 2 -23.12 59.14 14.10
CA ALA A 2 -21.87 59.92 14.00
C ALA A 2 -21.21 60.08 15.39
N SER A 3 -20.72 59.00 16.00
CA SER A 3 -19.90 59.11 17.22
C SER A 3 -18.63 58.24 17.23
N LEU A 4 -18.36 57.47 16.18
CA LEU A 4 -17.13 56.70 16.05
C LEU A 4 -15.93 57.53 15.55
N LEU A 5 -16.15 58.75 15.03
CA LEU A 5 -15.13 59.54 14.35
C LEU A 5 -14.38 60.56 15.23
N ARG A 6 -14.75 60.75 16.51
CA ARG A 6 -14.04 61.63 17.48
C ARG A 6 -13.14 60.85 18.45
N ARG A 7 -12.48 59.77 18.02
CA ARG A 7 -11.39 59.15 18.80
C ARG A 7 -10.07 59.87 18.51
N PRO A 8 -9.19 60.09 19.52
CA PRO A 8 -7.98 60.89 19.35
C PRO A 8 -7.09 60.33 18.25
N LEU A 9 -6.36 61.18 17.52
CA LEU A 9 -5.49 60.81 16.39
C LEU A 9 -4.58 59.60 16.71
N LYS A 10 -4.13 59.50 17.97
CA LYS A 10 -3.35 58.39 18.54
C LYS A 10 -4.04 57.02 18.42
N PHE A 11 -5.37 56.97 18.51
CA PHE A 11 -6.15 55.75 18.38
C PHE A 11 -6.16 55.21 16.95
N ARG A 12 -6.17 56.10 15.94
CA ARG A 12 -6.12 55.71 14.51
C ARG A 12 -4.75 55.19 14.10
N ILE A 13 -3.68 55.77 14.65
CA ILE A 13 -2.28 55.35 14.41
C ILE A 13 -2.02 53.92 14.91
N ILE A 14 -2.74 53.46 15.95
CA ILE A 14 -2.59 52.10 16.49
C ILE A 14 -3.59 51.13 15.84
N LEU A 15 -4.84 51.57 15.65
CA LEU A 15 -5.92 50.70 15.18
C LEU A 15 -5.72 50.26 13.71
N ILE A 16 -5.25 51.14 12.84
CA ILE A 16 -5.10 50.82 11.41
C ILE A 16 -4.01 49.75 11.19
N PRO A 17 -2.78 49.89 11.73
CA PRO A 17 -1.77 48.83 11.64
C PRO A 17 -2.24 47.53 12.28
N LEU A 18 -2.95 47.59 13.42
CA LEU A 18 -3.49 46.40 14.06
C LEU A 18 -4.47 45.66 13.14
N VAL A 19 -5.39 46.36 12.47
CA VAL A 19 -6.33 45.77 11.51
C VAL A 19 -5.60 45.20 10.29
N LEU A 20 -4.57 45.88 9.78
CA LEU A 20 -3.79 45.36 8.65
C LEU A 20 -3.01 44.09 9.03
N VAL A 21 -2.42 44.07 10.22
CA VAL A 21 -1.72 42.89 10.75
C VAL A 21 -2.69 41.73 10.96
N THR A 22 -3.90 41.98 11.50
CA THR A 22 -4.88 40.90 11.69
C THR A 22 -5.38 40.34 10.36
N ILE A 23 -5.64 41.19 9.36
CA ILE A 23 -6.03 40.74 8.01
C ILE A 23 -4.89 39.94 7.36
N ALA A 24 -3.65 40.41 7.46
CA ALA A 24 -2.48 39.69 6.94
C ALA A 24 -2.29 38.33 7.63
N LEU A 25 -2.48 38.27 8.95
CA LEU A 25 -2.40 37.03 9.73
C LEU A 25 -3.53 36.05 9.34
N LEU A 26 -4.77 36.55 9.21
CA LEU A 26 -5.91 35.74 8.75
C LEU A 26 -5.67 35.20 7.34
N HIS A 27 -5.21 36.04 6.42
CA HIS A 27 -4.86 35.62 5.08
C HIS A 27 -3.76 34.56 5.09
N PHE A 28 -2.71 34.75 5.91
CA PHE A 28 -1.65 33.76 6.08
C PHE A 28 -2.18 32.42 6.63
N ILE A 29 -3.03 32.44 7.65
CA ILE A 29 -3.63 31.24 8.23
C ILE A 29 -4.53 30.53 7.21
N ILE A 30 -5.37 31.25 6.48
CA ILE A 30 -6.30 30.67 5.49
C ILE A 30 -5.52 30.08 4.31
N SER A 31 -4.53 30.81 3.80
CA SER A 31 -3.68 30.34 2.69
C SER A 31 -2.79 29.16 3.07
N ASN A 32 -2.39 29.04 4.35
CA ASN A 32 -1.53 27.96 4.85
C ASN A 32 -2.26 26.98 5.77
N GLN A 33 -3.60 26.94 5.74
CA GLN A 33 -4.39 26.17 6.70
C GLN A 33 -4.04 24.68 6.72
N TYR A 34 -3.67 24.13 5.56
CA TYR A 34 -3.27 22.73 5.42
C TYR A 34 -1.92 22.47 6.07
N GLN A 35 -0.90 23.30 5.77
CA GLN A 35 0.43 23.19 6.37
C GLN A 35 0.38 23.38 7.88
N ILE A 36 -0.42 24.34 8.37
CA ILE A 36 -0.60 24.59 9.80
C ILE A 36 -1.25 23.39 10.47
N LYS A 37 -2.35 22.85 9.92
CA LYS A 37 -3.01 21.65 10.45
C LYS A 37 -2.06 20.46 10.50
N ASN A 38 -1.32 20.21 9.41
CA ASN A 38 -0.34 19.13 9.36
C ASN A 38 0.78 19.34 10.38
N ALA A 39 1.36 20.53 10.47
CA ALA A 39 2.42 20.83 11.43
C ALA A 39 1.98 20.55 12.88
N PHE A 40 0.78 21.00 13.26
CA PHE A 40 0.23 20.69 14.59
C PHE A 40 -0.08 19.21 14.76
N SER A 41 -0.66 18.56 13.75
CA SER A 41 -0.94 17.12 13.79
C SER A 41 0.35 16.32 14.00
N TYR A 42 1.39 16.54 13.21
CA TYR A 42 2.68 15.85 13.35
C TYR A 42 3.41 16.20 14.65
N ALA A 43 3.42 17.47 15.06
CA ALA A 43 4.08 17.89 16.30
C ALA A 43 3.42 17.33 17.56
N THR A 44 2.09 17.14 17.52
CA THR A 44 1.32 16.57 18.64
C THR A 44 1.16 15.06 18.54
N ARG A 45 1.55 14.44 17.41
CA ARG A 45 1.45 13.00 17.16
C ARG A 45 1.94 12.14 18.33
N PRO A 46 3.07 12.42 18.99
CA PRO A 46 3.51 11.62 20.15
C PRO A 46 2.55 11.61 21.36
N LEU A 47 1.57 12.51 21.42
CA LEU A 47 0.61 12.60 22.53
C LEU A 47 -0.66 11.76 22.31
N TRP A 48 -0.99 11.43 21.06
CA TRP A 48 -2.25 10.77 20.71
C TRP A 48 -2.08 9.57 19.77
N ASP A 49 -0.93 9.45 19.11
CA ASP A 49 -0.58 8.32 18.27
C ASP A 49 0.28 7.35 19.09
N ALA A 50 -0.15 6.10 19.16
CA ALA A 50 0.63 5.01 19.72
C ALA A 50 0.96 4.06 18.59
N ALA A 51 2.12 3.40 18.66
CA ALA A 51 2.44 2.36 17.69
C ALA A 51 1.38 1.25 17.78
N ASP A 52 0.59 1.14 16.73
CA ASP A 52 -0.46 0.15 16.48
C ASP A 52 0.08 -1.12 15.81
N GLY A 53 1.41 -1.22 15.69
CA GLY A 53 2.10 -2.36 15.13
C GLY A 53 1.87 -3.66 15.92
N PRO A 54 2.12 -4.83 15.30
CA PRO A 54 1.91 -6.12 15.94
C PRO A 54 2.73 -6.23 17.24
N THR A 55 2.08 -6.75 18.29
CA THR A 55 2.71 -6.94 19.61
C THR A 55 3.65 -8.14 19.65
N GLU A 56 3.41 -9.11 18.77
CA GLU A 56 4.24 -10.31 18.62
C GLU A 56 5.02 -10.22 17.31
N VAL A 57 6.35 -10.23 17.41
CA VAL A 57 7.25 -10.18 16.27
C VAL A 57 8.00 -11.50 16.22
N ILE A 58 7.86 -12.23 15.11
CA ILE A 58 8.61 -13.46 14.84
C ILE A 58 9.86 -13.06 14.05
N PRO A 59 11.07 -13.19 14.61
CA PRO A 59 12.29 -12.87 13.89
C PRO A 59 12.47 -13.80 12.69
N HIS A 60 12.80 -13.22 11.54
CA HIS A 60 13.09 -14.01 10.35
C HIS A 60 14.56 -14.44 10.33
N TYR A 61 14.81 -15.74 10.54
CA TYR A 61 16.13 -16.33 10.49
C TYR A 61 16.42 -16.86 9.09
N TYR A 62 17.44 -16.28 8.45
CA TYR A 62 17.91 -16.68 7.12
C TYR A 62 19.41 -16.49 6.99
N ALA A 63 20.03 -17.37 6.21
CA ALA A 63 21.38 -17.23 5.70
C ALA A 63 21.45 -17.78 4.27
N GLU A 64 22.36 -17.26 3.45
CA GLU A 64 22.57 -17.77 2.10
C GLU A 64 22.97 -19.25 2.14
N GLY A 65 22.28 -20.07 1.34
CA GLY A 65 22.44 -21.53 1.34
C GLY A 65 21.64 -22.29 2.40
N MET A 66 20.89 -21.59 3.27
CA MET A 66 19.96 -22.24 4.20
C MET A 66 18.73 -22.78 3.46
N HIS A 67 18.39 -24.05 3.70
CA HIS A 67 17.17 -24.66 3.19
C HIS A 67 16.00 -24.41 4.14
N MET A 68 14.80 -24.18 3.58
CA MET A 68 13.56 -24.01 4.35
C MET A 68 12.96 -25.39 4.65
N ASP A 69 13.54 -26.07 5.63
CA ASP A 69 13.18 -27.41 6.06
C ASP A 69 12.55 -27.43 7.47
N SER A 70 12.38 -28.62 8.05
CA SER A 70 11.87 -28.78 9.41
C SER A 70 12.63 -27.97 10.45
N HIS A 71 13.96 -27.86 10.32
CA HIS A 71 14.77 -27.10 11.27
C HIS A 71 14.51 -25.60 11.13
N ALA A 72 14.45 -25.09 9.89
CA ALA A 72 14.09 -23.70 9.64
C ALA A 72 12.70 -23.35 10.21
N CYS A 73 11.70 -24.22 10.03
CA CYS A 73 10.37 -23.99 10.63
C CYS A 73 10.41 -23.95 12.16
N GLN A 74 11.16 -24.87 12.79
CA GLN A 74 11.31 -24.91 14.25
C GLN A 74 11.96 -23.65 14.82
N LEU A 75 12.94 -23.05 14.13
CA LEU A 75 13.55 -21.77 14.53
C LEU A 75 12.53 -20.63 14.63
N HIS A 76 11.46 -20.70 13.83
CA HIS A 76 10.37 -19.73 13.81
C HIS A 76 9.18 -20.14 14.69
N GLY A 77 9.30 -21.22 15.48
CA GLY A 77 8.22 -21.74 16.33
C GLY A 77 7.12 -22.48 15.56
N TRP A 78 7.38 -22.88 14.32
CA TRP A 78 6.41 -23.54 13.44
C TRP A 78 6.77 -24.99 13.17
N LYS A 79 5.76 -25.75 12.74
CA LYS A 79 5.97 -27.09 12.19
C LYS A 79 6.19 -27.00 10.70
N GLU A 80 6.98 -27.93 10.18
CA GLU A 80 7.01 -28.15 8.73
C GLU A 80 5.65 -28.64 8.27
N ARG A 81 5.21 -28.12 7.13
CA ARG A 81 3.95 -28.51 6.53
C ARG A 81 4.01 -29.95 6.05
N ALA A 82 3.04 -30.76 6.47
CA ALA A 82 3.03 -32.18 6.16
C ALA A 82 3.11 -32.46 4.65
N GLY A 83 4.05 -33.34 4.26
CA GLY A 83 4.33 -33.69 2.87
C GLY A 83 3.16 -34.35 2.16
N LYS A 84 2.48 -33.56 1.31
CA LYS A 84 1.58 -33.92 0.18
C LYS A 84 0.71 -32.73 -0.29
N VAL A 85 0.66 -31.63 0.46
CA VAL A 85 -0.14 -30.46 0.07
C VAL A 85 0.56 -29.71 -1.05
N LYS A 86 -0.03 -29.70 -2.25
CA LYS A 86 0.43 -28.86 -3.36
C LYS A 86 0.02 -27.42 -3.06
N ILE A 87 0.97 -26.57 -2.69
CA ILE A 87 0.73 -25.14 -2.50
C ILE A 87 0.97 -24.41 -3.82
N LYS A 88 0.03 -23.55 -4.18
CA LYS A 88 0.20 -22.54 -5.22
C LYS A 88 0.38 -21.16 -4.58
N ILE A 89 1.38 -20.41 -5.04
CA ILE A 89 1.70 -19.08 -4.52
C ILE A 89 1.26 -18.03 -5.54
N PHE A 90 0.44 -17.10 -5.06
CA PHE A 90 -0.12 -16.02 -5.87
C PHE A 90 0.36 -14.68 -5.32
N ASP A 91 0.96 -13.88 -6.18
CA ASP A 91 1.32 -12.50 -5.89
C ASP A 91 0.29 -11.57 -6.51
N ALA A 92 -0.36 -10.72 -5.72
CA ALA A 92 -1.47 -9.89 -6.14
C ALA A 92 -1.17 -8.41 -5.88
N VAL A 93 -1.19 -7.61 -6.94
CA VAL A 93 -0.88 -6.19 -6.90
C VAL A 93 -1.91 -5.35 -7.65
N LEU A 94 -2.09 -4.11 -7.18
CA LEU A 94 -2.88 -3.10 -7.85
C LEU A 94 -1.96 -2.19 -8.66
N MET A 95 -2.08 -2.20 -9.98
CA MET A 95 -1.21 -1.47 -10.89
C MET A 95 -1.65 -0.01 -11.06
N SER A 96 -0.76 0.91 -10.68
CA SER A 96 -0.88 2.32 -11.01
C SER A 96 0.06 2.71 -12.16
N SER A 97 1.32 3.07 -11.88
CA SER A 97 2.31 3.57 -12.84
C SER A 97 3.72 2.98 -12.67
N GLU A 98 3.96 2.19 -11.62
CA GLU A 98 5.27 1.77 -11.12
C GLU A 98 5.85 0.57 -11.90
N LEU A 99 6.04 0.73 -13.21
CA LEU A 99 6.52 -0.35 -14.09
C LEU A 99 7.87 -0.94 -13.66
N ASP A 100 8.80 -0.09 -13.21
CA ASP A 100 10.14 -0.52 -12.78
C ASP A 100 10.07 -1.37 -11.50
N LEU A 101 9.29 -0.92 -10.51
CA LEU A 101 9.12 -1.66 -9.26
C LEU A 101 8.39 -2.97 -9.49
N LEU A 102 7.39 -3.00 -10.38
CA LEU A 102 6.73 -4.24 -10.78
C LEU A 102 7.71 -5.22 -11.41
N GLU A 103 8.59 -4.76 -12.31
CA GLU A 103 9.59 -5.64 -12.92
C GLU A 103 10.60 -6.18 -11.90
N ILE A 104 11.06 -5.34 -10.97
CA ILE A 104 11.96 -5.77 -9.88
C ILE A 104 11.25 -6.81 -9.00
N ARG A 105 10.02 -6.53 -8.57
CA ARG A 105 9.19 -7.44 -7.78
C ARG A 105 9.02 -8.79 -8.46
N MET A 106 8.65 -8.78 -9.75
CA MET A 106 8.43 -10.01 -10.50
C MET A 106 9.73 -10.80 -10.69
N ASN A 107 10.87 -10.14 -10.87
CA ASN A 107 12.17 -10.84 -10.93
C ASN A 107 12.58 -11.46 -9.59
N GLU A 108 12.39 -10.74 -8.47
CA GLU A 108 12.65 -11.26 -7.11
C GLU A 108 11.81 -12.51 -6.83
N LEU A 109 10.53 -12.47 -7.22
CA LEU A 109 9.56 -13.49 -6.88
C LEU A 109 9.38 -14.59 -7.92
N ASP A 110 9.95 -14.46 -9.12
CA ASP A 110 9.72 -15.37 -10.25
C ASP A 110 9.92 -16.85 -9.86
N SER A 111 10.98 -17.16 -9.14
CA SER A 111 11.29 -18.54 -8.78
C SER A 111 10.38 -19.15 -7.70
N VAL A 112 9.57 -18.35 -7.02
CA VAL A 112 8.70 -18.79 -5.90
C VAL A 112 7.22 -18.52 -6.12
N VAL A 113 6.85 -17.65 -7.05
CA VAL A 113 5.47 -17.37 -7.38
C VAL A 113 5.02 -18.20 -8.59
N ASP A 114 3.83 -18.81 -8.47
CA ASP A 114 3.21 -19.54 -9.56
C ASP A 114 2.47 -18.61 -10.51
N ASN A 115 1.77 -17.59 -9.99
CA ASN A 115 1.02 -16.62 -10.79
C ASN A 115 1.08 -15.19 -10.20
N PHE A 116 1.22 -14.21 -11.08
CA PHE A 116 1.17 -12.79 -10.78
C PHE A 116 -0.19 -12.22 -11.18
N PHE A 117 -1.01 -11.83 -10.21
CA PHE A 117 -2.31 -11.20 -10.38
C PHE A 117 -2.15 -9.69 -10.43
N ILE A 118 -2.55 -9.09 -11.55
CA ILE A 118 -2.42 -7.67 -11.80
C ILE A 118 -3.81 -7.12 -12.11
N ILE A 119 -4.31 -6.24 -11.24
CA ILE A 119 -5.48 -5.41 -11.57
C ILE A 119 -5.01 -4.03 -11.96
N GLU A 120 -5.51 -3.53 -13.09
CA GLU A 120 -5.20 -2.20 -13.58
C GLU A 120 -6.48 -1.45 -13.96
N SER A 121 -6.53 -0.18 -13.58
CA SER A 121 -7.59 0.76 -13.98
C SER A 121 -7.05 1.88 -14.87
N ASN A 122 -7.94 2.48 -15.67
CA ASN A 122 -7.68 3.72 -16.43
C ASN A 122 -8.00 4.99 -15.63
N THR A 123 -8.22 4.88 -14.31
CA THR A 123 -8.25 6.03 -13.39
C THR A 123 -7.39 5.77 -12.14
N THR A 124 -6.92 6.84 -11.50
CA THR A 124 -6.36 6.81 -10.15
C THR A 124 -7.47 6.54 -9.13
N PHE A 125 -7.11 6.23 -7.88
CA PHE A 125 -8.08 6.15 -6.78
C PHE A 125 -8.77 7.49 -6.49
N THR A 126 -8.13 8.61 -6.85
CA THR A 126 -8.76 9.94 -6.78
C THR A 126 -9.69 10.25 -7.96
N GLY A 127 -9.94 9.29 -8.85
CA GLY A 127 -10.85 9.43 -9.98
C GLY A 127 -10.28 10.23 -11.16
N LEU A 128 -8.97 10.52 -11.17
CA LEU A 128 -8.32 11.18 -12.30
C LEU A 128 -8.02 10.16 -13.40
N PRO A 129 -8.23 10.47 -14.68
CA PRO A 129 -7.83 9.60 -15.78
C PRO A 129 -6.33 9.29 -15.71
N LYS A 130 -5.97 8.02 -15.92
CA LYS A 130 -4.59 7.57 -16.06
C LYS A 130 -4.46 6.60 -17.24
N GLU A 131 -3.27 6.50 -17.78
CA GLU A 131 -2.98 5.46 -18.77
C GLU A 131 -2.98 4.08 -18.12
N THR A 132 -3.28 3.04 -18.91
CA THR A 132 -3.06 1.64 -18.54
C THR A 132 -1.60 1.28 -18.82
N TYR A 133 -0.71 1.73 -17.94
CA TYR A 133 0.74 1.55 -18.04
C TYR A 133 1.16 0.10 -18.27
N PHE A 134 0.65 -0.87 -17.51
CA PHE A 134 1.00 -2.27 -17.70
C PHE A 134 0.48 -2.79 -19.04
N ALA A 135 -0.79 -2.56 -19.38
CA ALA A 135 -1.34 -3.00 -20.66
C ALA A 135 -0.56 -2.47 -21.87
N LYS A 136 -0.14 -1.20 -21.83
CA LYS A 136 0.66 -0.56 -22.89
C LYS A 136 2.09 -1.10 -22.98
N ASN A 137 2.63 -1.66 -21.90
CA ASN A 137 4.02 -2.11 -21.80
C ASN A 137 4.13 -3.61 -21.55
N ARG A 138 3.14 -4.42 -21.96
CA ARG A 138 3.12 -5.88 -21.72
C ARG A 138 4.36 -6.62 -22.22
N GLU A 139 4.94 -6.19 -23.34
CA GLU A 139 6.17 -6.77 -23.90
C GLU A 139 7.33 -6.73 -22.91
N ARG A 140 7.41 -5.70 -22.05
CA ARG A 140 8.42 -5.59 -20.99
C ARG A 140 8.39 -6.80 -20.04
N PHE A 141 7.23 -7.41 -19.86
CA PHE A 141 7.00 -8.52 -18.93
C PHE A 141 6.90 -9.88 -19.64
N PHE A 142 7.39 -9.99 -20.89
CA PHE A 142 7.30 -11.22 -21.68
C PHE A 142 7.89 -12.45 -20.98
N LYS A 143 8.95 -12.27 -20.18
CA LYS A 143 9.56 -13.32 -19.35
C LYS A 143 8.53 -14.04 -18.46
N PHE A 144 7.54 -13.32 -17.96
CA PHE A 144 6.56 -13.83 -16.99
C PHE A 144 5.19 -14.13 -17.61
N LYS A 145 5.04 -14.02 -18.93
CA LYS A 145 3.74 -14.02 -19.63
C LYS A 145 2.81 -15.19 -19.24
N GLU A 146 3.37 -16.38 -19.02
CA GLU A 146 2.61 -17.60 -18.66
C GLU A 146 2.12 -17.58 -17.20
N LYS A 147 2.71 -16.73 -16.36
CA LYS A 147 2.36 -16.56 -14.94
C LYS A 147 1.38 -15.42 -14.72
N ILE A 148 1.26 -14.48 -15.65
CA ILE A 148 0.47 -13.25 -15.47
C ILE A 148 -1.02 -13.54 -15.63
N VAL A 149 -1.80 -13.20 -14.60
CA VAL A 149 -3.25 -13.12 -14.61
C VAL A 149 -3.64 -11.64 -14.53
N TYR A 150 -4.01 -11.06 -15.66
CA TYR A 150 -4.35 -9.64 -15.76
C TYR A 150 -5.85 -9.42 -15.83
N ASN A 151 -6.37 -8.46 -15.07
CA ASN A 151 -7.75 -8.01 -15.15
C ASN A 151 -7.82 -6.47 -15.23
N PHE A 152 -8.44 -5.97 -16.29
CA PHE A 152 -8.73 -4.54 -16.44
C PHE A 152 -10.02 -4.19 -15.69
N LEU A 153 -9.96 -3.16 -14.86
CA LEU A 153 -11.10 -2.62 -14.14
C LEU A 153 -11.41 -1.21 -14.65
N PRO A 154 -12.54 -0.97 -15.34
CA PRO A 154 -12.93 0.36 -15.77
C PRO A 154 -13.05 1.33 -14.59
N GLY A 155 -12.28 2.41 -14.63
CA GLY A 155 -12.30 3.47 -13.65
C GLY A 155 -13.46 4.45 -13.83
N TYR A 156 -13.70 5.27 -12.83
CA TYR A 156 -14.76 6.28 -12.85
C TYR A 156 -14.37 7.51 -12.00
N PRO A 157 -14.90 8.70 -12.33
CA PRO A 157 -14.66 9.89 -11.50
C PRO A 157 -15.36 9.74 -10.15
N LEU A 158 -14.74 10.30 -9.09
CA LEU A 158 -15.32 10.26 -7.75
C LEU A 158 -16.71 10.91 -7.71
N ARG A 159 -17.66 10.21 -7.07
CA ARG A 159 -19.00 10.75 -6.81
C ARG A 159 -18.98 11.63 -5.56
N PRO A 160 -19.91 12.58 -5.41
CA PRO A 160 -20.04 13.35 -4.17
C PRO A 160 -20.14 12.43 -2.94
N GLY A 161 -19.30 12.67 -1.93
CA GLY A 161 -19.23 11.86 -0.71
C GLY A 161 -18.34 10.63 -0.79
N GLN A 162 -17.75 10.33 -1.96
CA GLN A 162 -16.80 9.24 -2.14
C GLN A 162 -15.36 9.74 -1.94
N SER A 163 -14.53 8.90 -1.32
CA SER A 163 -13.10 9.10 -1.11
C SER A 163 -12.26 8.17 -1.98
N ALA A 164 -10.95 8.41 -2.03
CA ALA A 164 -10.02 7.52 -2.72
C ALA A 164 -10.01 6.09 -2.12
N TRP A 165 -10.23 5.97 -0.81
CA TRP A 165 -10.28 4.71 -0.09
C TRP A 165 -11.46 3.82 -0.55
N ASP A 166 -12.57 4.42 -0.95
CA ASP A 166 -13.72 3.67 -1.47
C ASP A 166 -13.40 3.04 -2.84
N VAL A 167 -12.64 3.75 -3.68
CA VAL A 167 -12.19 3.24 -4.99
C VAL A 167 -11.12 2.17 -4.80
N GLU A 168 -10.18 2.39 -3.89
CA GLU A 168 -9.17 1.38 -3.54
C GLU A 168 -9.84 0.10 -3.01
N ALA A 169 -10.77 0.22 -2.04
CA ALA A 169 -11.50 -0.90 -1.48
C ALA A 169 -12.25 -1.70 -2.56
N ALA A 170 -12.96 -1.01 -3.46
CA ALA A 170 -13.61 -1.66 -4.59
C ALA A 170 -12.62 -2.37 -5.53
N THR A 171 -11.41 -1.83 -5.70
CA THR A 171 -10.35 -2.45 -6.49
C THR A 171 -9.79 -3.70 -5.78
N ARG A 172 -9.61 -3.67 -4.45
CA ARG A 172 -9.22 -4.83 -3.63
C ARG A 172 -10.31 -5.91 -3.60
N ASP A 173 -11.58 -5.53 -3.62
CA ASP A 173 -12.70 -6.47 -3.75
C ASP A 173 -12.69 -7.16 -5.10
N ALA A 174 -12.43 -6.42 -6.19
CA ALA A 174 -12.26 -7.00 -7.52
C ALA A 174 -11.10 -8.01 -7.56
N MET A 175 -9.97 -7.71 -6.89
CA MET A 175 -8.84 -8.63 -6.76
C MET A 175 -9.24 -9.90 -5.99
N THR A 176 -9.95 -9.73 -4.87
CA THR A 176 -10.43 -10.83 -4.04
C THR A 176 -11.36 -11.76 -4.82
N LEU A 177 -12.27 -11.19 -5.64
CA LEU A 177 -13.15 -11.98 -6.51
C LEU A 177 -12.37 -12.74 -7.58
N LEU A 178 -11.39 -12.09 -8.22
CA LEU A 178 -10.53 -12.71 -9.23
C LEU A 178 -9.76 -13.90 -8.64
N LEU A 179 -9.09 -13.69 -7.50
CA LEU A 179 -8.36 -14.74 -6.78
C LEU A 179 -9.27 -15.89 -6.38
N ARG A 180 -10.44 -15.62 -5.78
CA ARG A 180 -11.40 -16.66 -5.38
C ARG A 180 -11.87 -17.49 -6.57
N ASN A 181 -12.16 -16.86 -7.70
CA ASN A 181 -12.58 -17.56 -8.91
C ASN A 181 -11.46 -18.44 -9.47
N TYR A 182 -10.22 -17.93 -9.48
CA TYR A 182 -9.06 -18.70 -9.91
C TYR A 182 -8.79 -19.90 -8.99
N ILE A 183 -8.81 -19.70 -7.67
CA ILE A 183 -8.60 -20.74 -6.67
C ILE A 183 -9.65 -21.85 -6.80
N ARG A 184 -10.92 -21.51 -7.02
CA ARG A 184 -12.01 -22.49 -7.22
C ARG A 184 -11.82 -23.38 -8.44
N ALA A 185 -11.08 -22.92 -9.45
CA ALA A 185 -10.78 -23.68 -10.65
C ALA A 185 -9.56 -24.61 -10.49
N LEU A 186 -8.83 -24.52 -9.37
CA LEU A 186 -7.67 -25.38 -9.11
C LEU A 186 -8.11 -26.82 -8.77
N PRO A 187 -7.25 -27.83 -9.02
CA PRO A 187 -7.52 -29.20 -8.63
C PRO A 187 -7.77 -29.34 -7.12
N SER A 188 -8.68 -30.24 -6.75
CA SER A 188 -8.96 -30.56 -5.35
C SER A 188 -7.69 -30.93 -4.58
N GLY A 189 -7.57 -30.44 -3.35
CA GLY A 189 -6.38 -30.64 -2.50
C GLY A 189 -5.22 -29.67 -2.78
N THR A 190 -5.39 -28.71 -3.69
CA THR A 190 -4.44 -27.60 -3.87
C THR A 190 -4.69 -26.52 -2.82
N ALA A 191 -3.70 -26.22 -2.00
CA ALA A 191 -3.74 -25.06 -1.10
C ALA A 191 -3.19 -23.82 -1.82
N SER A 192 -3.58 -22.63 -1.36
CA SER A 192 -3.11 -21.37 -1.94
C SER A 192 -2.51 -20.47 -0.86
N LEU A 193 -1.35 -19.90 -1.15
CA LEU A 193 -0.75 -18.81 -0.39
C LEU A 193 -0.89 -17.55 -1.24
N VAL A 194 -1.55 -16.53 -0.71
CA VAL A 194 -1.75 -15.25 -1.39
C VAL A 194 -0.91 -14.18 -0.72
N ILE A 195 -0.09 -13.52 -1.52
CA ILE A 195 0.63 -12.30 -1.16
C ILE A 195 -0.19 -11.15 -1.75
N MET A 196 -0.68 -10.25 -0.89
CA MET A 196 -1.38 -9.05 -1.31
C MET A 196 -0.67 -7.86 -0.65
N SER A 197 -0.04 -7.03 -1.45
CA SER A 197 0.72 -5.86 -0.98
C SER A 197 0.74 -4.79 -2.05
N ASP A 198 1.25 -3.62 -1.70
CA ASP A 198 1.53 -2.59 -2.71
C ASP A 198 2.76 -3.00 -3.55
N ILE A 199 2.96 -2.35 -4.69
CA ILE A 199 4.00 -2.76 -5.66
C ILE A 199 5.41 -2.55 -5.09
N ASP A 200 5.61 -1.47 -4.34
CA ASP A 200 6.85 -1.10 -3.65
C ASP A 200 7.13 -1.93 -2.39
N GLU A 201 6.14 -2.66 -1.88
CA GLU A 201 6.24 -3.57 -0.74
C GLU A 201 6.76 -4.96 -1.17
N ILE A 202 8.00 -5.05 -1.63
CA ILE A 202 8.57 -6.28 -2.24
C ILE A 202 9.02 -7.27 -1.15
N PRO A 203 8.34 -8.42 -0.95
CA PRO A 203 8.80 -9.44 -0.03
C PRO A 203 10.01 -10.17 -0.60
N SER A 204 10.89 -10.60 0.28
CA SER A 204 12.05 -11.38 -0.14
C SER A 204 11.64 -12.80 -0.52
N LYS A 205 12.30 -13.36 -1.54
CA LYS A 205 12.08 -14.75 -2.00
C LYS A 205 12.16 -15.75 -0.84
N HIS A 206 13.18 -15.62 0.01
CA HIS A 206 13.44 -16.57 1.08
C HIS A 206 12.38 -16.52 2.20
N SER A 207 11.74 -15.35 2.43
CA SER A 207 10.55 -15.28 3.28
C SER A 207 9.38 -16.08 2.69
N ILE A 208 9.18 -16.01 1.38
CA ILE A 208 8.09 -16.74 0.71
C ILE A 208 8.37 -18.25 0.71
N ASP A 209 9.61 -18.67 0.51
CA ASP A 209 10.01 -20.08 0.63
C ASP A 209 9.81 -20.62 2.05
N LEU A 210 10.09 -19.83 3.10
CA LEU A 210 9.79 -20.21 4.48
C LEU A 210 8.29 -20.41 4.70
N LEU A 211 7.47 -19.44 4.27
CA LEU A 211 6.01 -19.51 4.43
C LEU A 211 5.40 -20.67 3.63
N ARG A 212 5.99 -21.01 2.49
CA ARG A 212 5.62 -22.21 1.73
C ARG A 212 5.86 -23.48 2.54
N ALA A 213 7.02 -23.59 3.18
CA ALA A 213 7.45 -24.79 3.90
C ALA A 213 6.76 -24.97 5.26
N CYS A 214 6.43 -23.88 5.95
CA CYS A 214 6.01 -23.93 7.36
C CYS A 214 4.50 -23.73 7.57
N GLU A 215 3.99 -24.26 8.69
CA GLU A 215 2.64 -24.06 9.20
C GLU A 215 2.60 -22.86 10.16
N TYR A 216 2.40 -21.66 9.59
CA TYR A 216 2.36 -20.39 10.33
C TYR A 216 0.96 -19.93 10.74
N GLY A 217 -0.09 -20.69 10.39
CA GLY A 217 -1.50 -20.32 10.61
C GLY A 217 -2.21 -19.87 9.34
N GLU A 218 -3.24 -19.01 9.49
CA GLU A 218 -4.07 -18.54 8.38
C GLU A 218 -3.52 -17.29 7.68
N SER A 219 -2.93 -16.38 8.46
CA SER A 219 -2.37 -15.11 7.95
C SER A 219 -1.18 -14.66 8.79
N ILE A 220 -0.29 -13.89 8.16
CA ILE A 220 0.86 -13.26 8.80
C ILE A 220 1.13 -11.93 8.11
N HIS A 221 1.58 -10.93 8.87
CA HIS A 221 2.03 -9.65 8.33
C HIS A 221 3.56 -9.66 8.19
N LEU A 222 4.06 -9.30 7.01
CA LEU A 222 5.48 -9.18 6.78
C LEU A 222 5.96 -7.79 7.21
N GLN A 223 6.91 -7.75 8.13
CA GLN A 223 7.60 -6.50 8.45
C GLN A 223 8.65 -6.22 7.37
N LEU A 224 8.40 -5.18 6.57
CA LEU A 224 9.32 -4.76 5.51
C LEU A 224 10.32 -3.72 6.03
N ARG A 225 11.49 -3.68 5.40
CA ARG A 225 12.50 -2.65 5.66
C ARG A 225 12.24 -1.46 4.75
N ASN A 226 12.13 -0.27 5.33
CA ASN A 226 11.99 0.96 4.54
C ASN A 226 13.32 1.33 3.90
N PHE A 227 13.34 1.42 2.57
CA PHE A 227 14.48 1.93 1.80
C PHE A 227 14.12 3.31 1.24
N LEU A 228 14.77 4.35 1.75
CA LEU A 228 14.65 5.72 1.27
C LEU A 228 15.85 6.01 0.36
N TYR A 229 15.60 6.28 -0.92
CA TYR A 229 16.59 6.81 -1.84
C TYR A 229 16.47 8.34 -1.87
N SER A 230 17.57 9.06 -1.65
CA SER A 230 17.65 10.54 -1.69
C SER A 230 18.27 11.03 -2.99
#